data_AF-A0A7C1IUG5-F1
#
_entry.id   AF-A0A7C1IUG5-F1
#
_cell.length_a   1.000
_cell.length_b   1.000
_cell.length_c   1.000
_cell.angle_alpha   90.00
_cell.angle_beta   90.00
_cell.angle_gamma   90.00
#
_symmetry.space_group_name_H-M   'P 1'
#
loop_
_entity.id
_entity.type
_entity.pdbx_description
1 polymer ?
#
loop_
_entity_poly.entity_id
_entity_poly.type
_entity_poly.pdbx_seq_one_letter_code
_entity_poly.pdbx_strand_id
1 'polypeptide(L)'
;MGAAIFMIFLTVFIGVFLGVHYYLYFSATKDFTISSKMRFWIRMFLLLSALSYVAARMLERRGIPMGYALRYGSVWMGFVSVSFSIFVVKDIIGLFLKKQRKLLAYLAVSVSLALSG
;
A
#
# COMPACT_ATOMS: atom_id res chain seq x y z
N MET A 1 -29.88 6.60 -13.74
CA MET A 1 -28.95 5.47 -13.94
C MET A 1 -27.51 5.71 -13.45
N GLY A 2 -27.04 6.96 -13.25
CA GLY A 2 -25.63 7.22 -12.88
C GLY A 2 -25.22 6.90 -11.43
N ALA A 3 -26.10 7.12 -10.45
CA ALA A 3 -25.71 7.00 -9.02
C ALA A 3 -25.38 5.56 -8.60
N ALA A 4 -26.18 4.58 -9.02
CA ALA A 4 -25.95 3.18 -8.66
C ALA A 4 -24.63 2.64 -9.24
N ILE A 5 -24.34 2.94 -10.51
CA ILE A 5 -23.09 2.54 -11.17
C ILE A 5 -21.89 3.20 -10.48
N PHE A 6 -22.01 4.49 -10.11
CA PHE A 6 -20.97 5.20 -9.37
C PHE A 6 -20.71 4.57 -7.99
N MET A 7 -21.76 4.18 -7.27
CA MET A 7 -21.62 3.52 -5.96
C MET A 7 -20.92 2.16 -6.10
N ILE A 8 -21.27 1.36 -7.12
CA ILE A 8 -20.60 0.09 -7.41
C ILE A 8 -19.12 0.33 -7.71
N PHE A 9 -18.80 1.29 -8.59
CA PHE A 9 -17.42 1.67 -8.89
C PHE A 9 -16.66 2.07 -7.62
N LEU A 10 -17.25 2.90 -6.77
CA LEU A 10 -16.63 3.37 -5.55
C LEU A 10 -16.36 2.22 -4.56
N THR A 11 -17.30 1.30 -4.40
CA THR A 11 -17.13 0.12 -3.55
C THR A 11 -16.00 -0.77 -4.05
N VAL A 12 -15.95 -1.06 -5.36
CA VAL A 12 -14.88 -1.86 -5.97
C VAL A 12 -13.54 -1.15 -5.81
N PHE A 13 -13.49 0.15 -6.11
CA PHE A 13 -12.29 0.96 -5.97
C PHE A 13 -11.77 0.94 -4.53
N ILE A 14 -12.61 1.21 -3.53
CA ILE A 14 -12.23 1.20 -2.12
C ILE A 14 -11.78 -0.21 -1.69
N GLY A 15 -12.48 -1.25 -2.13
CA GLY A 15 -12.13 -2.65 -1.83
C GLY A 15 -10.75 -3.03 -2.34
N VAL A 16 -10.46 -2.75 -3.61
CA VAL A 16 -9.13 -2.98 -4.20
C VAL A 16 -8.08 -2.11 -3.52
N PHE A 17 -8.40 -0.84 -3.32
CA PHE A 17 -7.48 0.14 -2.75
C PHE A 17 -7.03 -0.23 -1.33
N LEU A 18 -7.98 -0.52 -0.44
CA LEU A 18 -7.69 -0.97 0.92
C LEU A 18 -7.10 -2.38 0.93
N GLY A 19 -7.55 -3.25 0.03
CA GLY A 19 -7.04 -4.62 -0.11
C GLY A 19 -5.55 -4.66 -0.43
N VAL A 20 -5.08 -3.81 -1.36
CA VAL A 20 -3.64 -3.70 -1.69
C VAL A 20 -2.84 -3.18 -0.49
N HIS A 21 -3.31 -2.16 0.20
CA HIS A 21 -2.62 -1.63 1.39
C HIS A 21 -2.57 -2.65 2.53
N TYR A 22 -3.65 -3.39 2.75
CA TYR A 22 -3.70 -4.47 3.72
C TYR A 22 -2.77 -5.63 3.33
N TYR A 23 -2.74 -6.00 2.05
CA TYR A 23 -1.83 -7.02 1.55
C TYR A 23 -0.36 -6.62 1.77
N LEU A 24 0.00 -5.36 1.48
CA LEU A 24 1.35 -4.85 1.76
C LEU A 24 1.68 -4.89 3.24
N TYR A 25 0.77 -4.44 4.10
CA TYR A 25 0.92 -4.55 5.56
C TYR A 25 1.21 -6.00 5.98
N PHE A 26 0.36 -6.93 5.53
CA PHE A 26 0.45 -8.32 5.92
C PHE A 26 1.75 -8.94 5.42
N SER A 27 2.09 -8.74 4.14
CA SER A 27 3.30 -9.30 3.52
C SER A 27 4.59 -8.71 4.08
N ALA A 28 4.59 -7.43 4.47
CA ALA A 28 5.75 -6.78 5.09
C ALA A 28 5.93 -7.12 6.58
N THR A 29 4.94 -7.72 7.25
CA THR A 29 5.02 -7.96 8.71
C THR A 29 4.88 -9.42 9.14
N LYS A 30 4.27 -10.29 8.32
CA LYS A 30 4.01 -11.70 8.68
C LYS A 30 5.27 -12.52 8.94
N ASP A 31 6.32 -12.25 8.18
CA ASP A 31 7.57 -13.02 8.21
C ASP A 31 8.61 -12.46 9.22
N PHE A 32 8.27 -11.38 9.92
CA PHE A 32 9.14 -10.66 10.86
C PHE A 32 8.62 -10.73 12.31
N THR A 33 9.54 -10.79 13.27
CA THR A 33 9.22 -10.72 14.71
C THR A 33 9.02 -9.27 15.15
N ILE A 34 7.87 -8.70 14.78
CA ILE A 34 7.52 -7.30 15.07
C ILE A 34 6.57 -7.22 16.27
N SER A 35 6.88 -6.33 17.23
CA SER A 35 6.05 -6.06 18.41
C SER A 35 4.66 -5.53 18.05
N SER A 36 3.67 -5.76 18.92
CA SER A 36 2.29 -5.32 18.69
C SER A 36 2.18 -3.80 18.49
N LYS A 37 2.92 -3.03 19.30
CA LYS A 37 2.99 -1.56 19.17
C LYS A 37 3.51 -1.13 17.79
N MET A 38 4.58 -1.76 17.31
CA MET A 38 5.15 -1.43 16.01
C MET A 38 4.20 -1.82 14.86
N ARG A 39 3.51 -2.97 14.97
CA ARG A 39 2.47 -3.34 13.99
C ARG A 39 1.35 -2.33 13.91
N PHE A 40 0.92 -1.76 15.04
CA PHE A 40 -0.08 -0.70 15.07
C PHE A 40 0.40 0.54 14.31
N TRP A 41 1.63 1.01 14.58
CA TRP A 41 2.19 2.17 13.89
C TRP A 41 2.34 1.96 12.38
N ILE A 42 2.79 0.78 11.95
CA ILE A 42 2.85 0.44 10.52
C ILE A 42 1.46 0.49 9.88
N ARG A 43 0.42 -0.05 10.55
CA ARG A 43 -0.96 0.02 10.04
C ARG A 43 -1.45 1.46 9.92
N MET A 44 -1.22 2.29 10.94
CA MET A 44 -1.64 3.69 10.94
C MET A 44 -0.91 4.48 9.86
N PHE A 45 0.40 4.28 9.70
CA PHE A 45 1.18 4.89 8.64
C PHE A 45 0.63 4.53 7.26
N LEU A 46 0.46 3.24 6.97
CA LEU A 46 -0.09 2.77 5.68
C LEU A 46 -1.48 3.36 5.40
N LEU A 47 -2.35 3.43 6.41
CA LEU A 47 -3.70 3.95 6.27
C LEU A 47 -3.72 5.47 6.04
N LEU A 48 -2.94 6.23 6.79
CA LEU A 48 -2.83 7.68 6.61
C LEU A 48 -2.23 8.02 5.24
N SER A 49 -1.17 7.31 4.84
CA SER A 49 -0.55 7.50 3.53
C SER A 49 -1.48 7.10 2.39
N ALA A 50 -2.28 6.04 2.54
CA ALA A 50 -3.32 5.68 1.58
C ALA A 50 -4.34 6.80 1.37
N LEU A 51 -4.84 7.38 2.47
CA LEU A 51 -5.85 8.43 2.43
C LEU A 51 -5.28 9.78 1.96
N SER A 52 -3.97 10.00 2.09
CA SER A 52 -3.34 11.29 1.79
C SER A 52 -3.63 11.80 0.37
N TYR A 53 -3.48 10.95 -0.65
CA TYR A 53 -3.73 11.35 -2.04
C TYR A 53 -5.21 11.68 -2.30
N VAL A 54 -6.11 10.81 -1.83
CA VAL A 54 -7.55 10.96 -2.03
C VAL A 54 -8.05 12.22 -1.34
N ALA A 55 -7.68 12.41 -0.07
CA ALA A 55 -8.05 13.59 0.70
C ALA A 55 -7.49 14.88 0.08
N ALA A 56 -6.21 14.88 -0.31
CA ALA A 56 -5.58 16.02 -0.96
C ALA A 56 -6.27 16.40 -2.27
N ARG A 57 -6.64 15.42 -3.10
CA ARG A 57 -7.35 15.65 -4.36
C ARG A 57 -8.78 16.16 -4.14
N MET A 58 -9.47 15.70 -3.11
CA MET A 58 -10.80 16.21 -2.76
C MET A 58 -10.75 17.66 -2.28
N LEU A 59 -9.73 18.04 -1.51
CA LEU A 59 -9.54 19.40 -1.01
C LEU A 59 -9.07 20.36 -2.11
N GLU A 60 -8.20 19.91 -3.02
CA GLU A 60 -7.78 20.70 -4.20
C GLU A 60 -8.97 21.05 -5.10
N ARG A 61 -9.91 20.10 -5.29
CA ARG A 61 -11.16 20.35 -6.02
C ARG A 61 -12.06 21.40 -5.37
N ARG A 62 -11.87 21.68 -4.07
CA ARG A 62 -12.57 22.74 -3.32
C ARG A 62 -11.79 24.05 -3.29
N GLY A 63 -10.71 24.18 -4.06
CA GLY A 63 -9.88 25.38 -4.13
C GLY A 63 -8.83 25.50 -3.03
N ILE A 64 -8.63 24.47 -2.20
CA ILE A 64 -7.61 24.48 -1.15
C ILE A 64 -6.30 23.92 -1.73
N PRO A 65 -5.20 24.71 -1.79
CA PRO A 65 -3.95 24.25 -2.39
C PRO A 65 -3.33 23.12 -1.56
N MET A 66 -3.15 21.96 -2.18
CA MET A 66 -2.66 20.73 -1.54
C MET A 66 -1.44 20.14 -2.26
N GLY A 67 -0.65 20.97 -2.96
CA GLY A 67 0.43 20.54 -3.84
C GLY A 67 1.44 19.58 -3.19
N TYR A 68 1.85 19.85 -1.96
CA TYR A 68 2.76 18.96 -1.22
C TYR A 68 2.11 17.61 -0.89
N ALA A 69 0.86 17.60 -0.41
CA ALA A 69 0.14 16.39 -0.06
C ALA A 69 -0.18 15.53 -1.30
N LEU A 70 -0.48 16.17 -2.43
CA LEU A 70 -0.66 15.48 -3.71
C LEU A 70 0.64 14.86 -4.22
N ARG A 71 1.77 15.58 -4.13
CA ARG A 71 3.07 15.06 -4.49
C ARG A 71 3.44 13.86 -3.61
N TYR A 72 3.33 13.99 -2.29
CA TYR A 72 3.54 12.90 -1.35
C TYR A 72 2.65 11.69 -1.67
N GLY A 73 1.34 11.92 -1.81
CA GLY A 73 0.38 10.89 -2.13
C GLY A 73 0.66 10.19 -3.46
N SER A 74 1.12 10.94 -4.48
CA SER A 74 1.48 10.36 -5.78
C SER A 74 2.72 9.46 -5.70
N VAL A 75 3.75 9.89 -4.97
CA VAL A 75 4.94 9.08 -4.69
C VAL A 75 4.56 7.84 -3.90
N TRP A 76 3.68 7.99 -2.90
CA TRP A 76 3.16 6.88 -2.11
C TRP A 76 2.42 5.84 -2.96
N MET A 77 1.58 6.28 -3.90
CA MET A 77 0.90 5.37 -4.83
C MET A 77 1.89 4.62 -5.72
N GLY A 78 2.96 5.29 -6.16
CA GLY A 78 4.07 4.65 -6.87
C GLY A 78 4.75 3.58 -6.02
N PHE A 79 5.11 3.92 -4.78
CA PHE A 79 5.67 2.98 -3.79
C PHE A 79 4.78 1.75 -3.61
N VAL A 80 3.47 1.95 -3.44
CA VAL A 80 2.49 0.88 -3.27
C VAL A 80 2.45 -0.05 -4.49
N SER A 81 2.46 0.51 -5.71
CA SER A 81 2.44 -0.26 -6.96
C SER A 81 3.69 -1.13 -7.13
N VAL A 82 4.87 -0.56 -6.91
CA VAL A 82 6.15 -1.27 -7.01
C VAL A 82 6.25 -2.35 -5.93
N SER A 83 5.96 -1.99 -4.68
CA SER A 83 5.99 -2.92 -3.55
C SER A 83 5.01 -4.08 -3.76
N PHE A 84 3.78 -3.80 -4.22
CA PHE A 84 2.77 -4.83 -4.46
C PHE A 84 3.30 -5.88 -5.44
N SER A 85 3.86 -5.43 -6.55
CA SER A 85 4.42 -6.29 -7.58
C SER A 85 5.54 -7.18 -7.02
N ILE A 86 6.47 -6.59 -6.26
CA ILE A 86 7.58 -7.31 -5.64
C ILE A 86 7.07 -8.36 -4.64
N PHE A 87 6.12 -7.99 -3.78
CA PHE A 87 5.57 -8.91 -2.78
C PHE A 87 4.76 -10.06 -3.40
N VAL A 88 4.04 -9.81 -4.50
CA VAL A 88 3.35 -10.85 -5.27
C VAL A 88 4.37 -11.83 -5.84
N VAL A 89 5.42 -11.35 -6.50
CA VAL A 89 6.50 -12.22 -7.01
C VAL A 89 7.15 -13.02 -5.87
N LYS A 90 7.44 -12.37 -4.74
CA LYS A 90 7.96 -13.03 -3.53
C LYS A 90 7.04 -14.15 -3.04
N ASP A 91 5.73 -13.91 -2.97
CA ASP A 91 4.77 -14.91 -2.51
C ASP A 91 4.66 -16.09 -3.50
N ILE A 92 4.69 -15.84 -4.82
CA ILE A 92 4.72 -16.88 -5.87
C ILE A 92 5.98 -17.75 -5.72
N ILE A 93 7.16 -17.13 -5.64
CA ILE A 93 8.44 -17.84 -5.44
C ILE A 93 8.42 -18.61 -4.11
N GLY A 94 7.84 -18.00 -3.07
CA GLY A 94 7.71 -18.59 -1.74
C GLY A 94 6.84 -19.86 -1.69
N LEU A 95 6.01 -20.13 -2.70
CA LEU A 95 5.29 -21.40 -2.83
C LEU A 95 6.25 -22.57 -3.06
N PHE A 96 7.34 -22.33 -3.80
CA PHE A 96 8.36 -23.32 -4.13
C PHE A 96 9.50 -23.37 -3.10
N LEU A 97 9.86 -22.22 -2.50
CA LEU A 97 11.04 -22.09 -1.63
C LEU A 97 10.66 -21.89 -0.13
N LYS A 98 9.91 -22.83 0.45
CA LYS A 98 9.38 -22.71 1.82
C LYS A 98 10.44 -22.42 2.90
N LYS A 99 11.66 -22.99 2.78
CA LYS A 99 12.75 -22.80 3.76
C LYS A 99 13.36 -21.38 3.71
N GLN A 100 13.26 -20.69 2.58
CA GLN A 100 13.90 -19.39 2.35
C GLN A 100 12.93 -18.20 2.50
N ARG A 101 11.69 -18.42 2.98
CA ARG A 101 10.65 -17.37 3.04
C ARG A 101 11.09 -16.11 3.81
N LYS A 102 11.85 -16.27 4.90
CA LYS A 102 12.40 -15.13 5.65
C LYS A 102 13.36 -14.30 4.79
N LEU A 103 14.33 -14.96 4.13
CA LEU A 103 15.28 -14.28 3.24
C LEU A 103 14.55 -13.55 2.11
N LEU A 104 13.56 -14.20 1.49
CA LEU A 104 12.73 -13.60 0.45
C LEU A 104 11.96 -12.36 0.97
N ALA A 105 11.50 -12.37 2.21
CA ALA A 105 10.84 -11.22 2.83
C ALA A 105 11.81 -10.05 3.04
N TYR A 106 13.02 -10.30 3.54
CA TYR A 106 14.06 -9.26 3.64
C TYR A 106 14.38 -8.66 2.28
N LEU A 107 14.62 -9.50 1.26
CA LEU A 107 14.89 -9.04 -0.10
C LEU A 107 13.73 -8.23 -0.67
N ALA A 108 12.48 -8.68 -0.50
CA ALA A 108 11.31 -7.97 -1.00
C ALA A 108 11.18 -6.57 -0.36
N VAL A 109 11.39 -6.46 0.95
CA VAL A 109 11.38 -5.16 1.64
C VAL A 109 12.51 -4.26 1.14
N SER A 110 13.74 -4.78 1.07
CA SER A 110 14.91 -4.00 0.62
C SER A 110 14.77 -3.51 -0.83
N VAL A 111 14.33 -4.38 -1.74
CA VAL A 111 14.12 -4.02 -3.16
C VAL A 111 12.96 -3.03 -3.29
N SER A 112 11.88 -3.19 -2.51
CA SER A 112 10.77 -2.23 -2.51
C SER A 112 11.22 -0.84 -2.08
N LEU A 113 12.07 -0.75 -1.06
CA LEU A 113 12.64 0.53 -0.61
C LEU A 113 13.61 1.12 -1.65
N ALA A 114 14.45 0.30 -2.28
CA ALA A 114 15.44 0.77 -3.26
C ALA A 114 14.81 1.27 -4.57
N LEU A 115 13.71 0.67 -5.02
CA LEU A 115 13.06 1.03 -6.29
C LEU A 115 11.97 2.11 -6.15
N SER A 116 11.64 2.51 -4.93
CA SER A 116 10.56 3.47 -4.67
C SER A 116 11.04 4.85 -4.21
N GLY A 117 12.35 5.09 -4.25
CA GLY A 117 12.99 6.40 -4.03
C GLY A 117 13.38 7.05 -5.35
#